data_AF-A0A2V6SL55-F1
#
_entry.id   AF-A0A2V6SL55-F1
#
_cell.length_a   1.000
_cell.length_b   1.000
_cell.length_c   1.000
_cell.angle_alpha   90.00
_cell.angle_beta   90.00
_cell.angle_gamma   90.00
#
_symmetry.space_group_name_H-M   'P 1'
#
loop_
_entity.id
_entity.type
_entity.pdbx_description
1 polymer ?
#
loop_
_entity_poly.entity_id
_entity_poly.type
_entity_poly.pdbx_seq_one_letter_code
_entity_poly.pdbx_strand_id
1 'polypeptide(L)'
;MKRVVAAVLCALVALTIALYLLVVRPLLRPSDVTAVAESALVTEDLLLLGSINVKQAAFLEKWLLGAPQVTAVRGEPALPVADRTLFDHLRAAGVDARHDLDHVLYALYPTSAEAARHAVILVGRFNPAAINTYLTRELKATPRTGAGPTSFEVARTDPATCQPGATWVVTATAEWIVLADPSSHPALLAR
;
A
#
# COMPACT_ATOMS: atom_id res chain seq x y z
N MET A 1 29.32 -46.70 5.29
CA MET A 1 29.42 -45.25 5.58
C MET A 1 28.93 -44.35 4.45
N LYS A 2 29.42 -44.45 3.20
CA LYS A 2 28.99 -43.56 2.08
C LYS A 2 27.47 -43.49 1.84
N ARG A 3 26.76 -44.63 1.90
CA ARG A 3 25.29 -44.68 1.72
C ARG A 3 24.51 -44.01 2.85
N VAL A 4 25.02 -44.10 4.09
CA VAL A 4 24.40 -43.47 5.26
C VAL A 4 24.58 -41.96 5.19
N VAL A 5 25.78 -41.48 4.82
CA VAL A 5 26.04 -40.05 4.62
C VAL A 5 25.17 -39.48 3.50
N ALA A 6 25.01 -40.20 2.39
CA ALA A 6 24.14 -39.78 1.29
C ALA A 6 22.66 -39.71 1.70
N ALA A 7 22.18 -40.68 2.49
CA ALA A 7 20.81 -40.69 3.00
C ALA A 7 20.53 -39.52 3.96
N VAL A 8 21.48 -39.21 4.85
CA VAL A 8 21.38 -38.06 5.77
C VAL A 8 21.38 -36.74 5.00
N LEU A 9 22.23 -36.60 3.98
CA LEU A 9 22.25 -35.41 3.11
C LEU A 9 20.94 -35.23 2.36
N CYS A 10 20.38 -36.30 1.79
CA CYS A 10 19.08 -36.24 1.11
C CYS A 10 17.96 -35.84 2.08
N ALA A 11 17.96 -36.37 3.30
CA ALA A 11 16.99 -36.00 4.33
C ALA A 11 17.10 -34.53 4.72
N LEU A 12 18.33 -34.00 4.87
CA LEU A 12 18.57 -32.59 5.17
C LEU A 12 18.10 -31.66 4.03
N VAL A 13 18.38 -32.03 2.78
CA VAL A 13 17.91 -31.28 1.60
C VAL A 13 16.39 -31.30 1.50
N ALA A 14 15.76 -32.47 1.70
CA ALA A 14 14.31 -32.58 1.70
C ALA A 14 13.68 -31.75 2.83
N LEU A 15 14.28 -31.73 4.02
CA LEU A 15 13.84 -30.93 5.16
C LEU A 15 13.96 -29.42 4.87
N THR A 16 15.06 -28.98 4.27
CA THR A 16 15.25 -27.57 3.90
C THR A 16 14.30 -27.14 2.79
N ILE A 17 14.06 -27.99 1.79
CA ILE A 17 13.05 -27.74 0.75
C ILE A 17 11.65 -27.68 1.36
N ALA A 18 11.30 -28.61 2.24
CA ALA A 18 10.00 -28.62 2.92
C ALA A 18 9.81 -27.37 3.80
N LEU A 19 10.83 -26.98 4.56
CA LEU A 19 10.83 -25.76 5.37
C LEU A 19 10.68 -24.51 4.48
N TYR A 20 11.41 -24.48 3.37
CA TYR A 20 11.31 -23.38 2.41
C TYR A 20 9.91 -23.30 1.80
N LEU A 21 9.33 -24.42 1.35
CA LEU A 21 8.04 -24.44 0.68
C LEU A 21 6.85 -24.21 1.62
N LEU A 22 6.92 -24.72 2.85
CA LEU A 22 5.80 -24.66 3.81
C LEU A 22 5.84 -23.44 4.72
N VAL A 23 7.03 -22.90 4.99
CA VAL A 23 7.18 -21.77 5.93
C VAL A 23 7.63 -20.53 5.18
N VAL A 24 8.76 -20.59 4.49
CA VAL A 24 9.39 -19.39 3.90
C VAL A 24 8.59 -18.87 2.71
N ARG A 25 8.18 -19.73 1.78
CA ARG A 25 7.47 -19.35 0.56
C ARG A 25 6.12 -18.68 0.83
N PRO A 26 5.21 -19.21 1.68
CA PRO A 26 3.96 -18.52 1.99
C PRO A 26 4.17 -17.22 2.78
N LEU A 27 5.28 -17.08 3.52
CA LEU A 27 5.65 -15.82 4.18
C LEU A 27 6.17 -14.76 3.19
N LEU A 28 6.84 -15.18 2.12
CA LEU A 28 7.47 -14.29 1.14
C LEU A 28 6.63 -14.03 -0.10
N ARG A 29 5.58 -14.82 -0.37
CA ARG A 29 4.80 -14.66 -1.60
C ARG A 29 3.96 -13.37 -1.50
N PRO A 30 4.17 -12.39 -2.41
CA PRO A 30 3.23 -11.30 -2.56
C PRO A 30 1.84 -11.85 -2.92
N SER A 31 0.76 -11.16 -2.55
CA SER A 31 -0.57 -11.55 -2.99
C SER A 31 -0.67 -11.43 -4.52
N ASP A 32 -1.52 -12.21 -5.17
CA ASP A 32 -1.73 -12.10 -6.62
C ASP A 32 -2.20 -10.67 -6.99
N VAL A 33 -2.92 -10.00 -6.07
CA VAL A 33 -3.31 -8.59 -6.18
C VAL A 33 -2.11 -7.65 -6.22
N THR A 34 -1.02 -7.96 -5.51
CA THR A 34 0.22 -7.17 -5.57
C THR A 34 0.85 -7.26 -6.95
N ALA A 35 0.88 -8.45 -7.56
CA ALA A 35 1.43 -8.61 -8.91
C ALA A 35 0.61 -7.82 -9.95
N VAL A 36 -0.71 -7.79 -9.82
CA VAL A 36 -1.59 -6.96 -10.66
C VAL A 36 -1.28 -5.48 -10.45
N ALA A 37 -1.19 -5.02 -9.20
CA ALA A 37 -0.91 -3.63 -8.87
C ALA A 37 0.49 -3.17 -9.35
N GLU A 38 1.52 -4.02 -9.23
CA GLU A 38 2.84 -3.76 -9.80
C GLU A 38 2.77 -3.65 -11.32
N SER A 39 2.09 -4.57 -11.99
CA SER A 39 1.93 -4.53 -13.44
C SER A 39 1.16 -3.30 -13.94
N ALA A 40 0.27 -2.74 -13.11
CA ALA A 40 -0.45 -1.51 -13.43
C ALA A 40 0.47 -0.28 -13.36
N LEU A 41 1.50 -0.29 -12.50
CA LEU A 41 2.44 0.81 -12.34
C LEU A 41 3.59 0.78 -13.36
N VAL A 42 3.93 -0.39 -13.89
CA VAL A 42 4.97 -0.58 -14.91
C VAL A 42 4.46 -0.10 -16.27
N THR A 43 4.61 1.20 -16.52
CA THR A 43 4.43 1.83 -17.83
C THR A 43 5.80 2.20 -18.43
N GLU A 44 5.86 2.47 -19.75
CA GLU A 44 7.12 2.77 -20.45
C GLU A 44 7.89 3.97 -19.85
N ASP A 45 7.18 4.92 -19.24
CA ASP A 45 7.76 6.09 -18.58
C ASP A 45 8.08 5.86 -17.09
N LEU A 46 8.09 4.62 -16.58
CA LEU A 46 8.38 4.39 -15.15
C LEU A 46 9.86 4.66 -14.84
N LEU A 47 10.14 5.64 -13.97
CA LEU A 47 11.50 5.99 -13.55
C LEU A 47 11.91 5.28 -12.27
N LEU A 48 10.99 5.15 -11.31
CA LEU A 48 11.24 4.46 -10.06
C LEU A 48 9.97 3.75 -9.59
N LEU A 49 10.11 2.47 -9.23
CA LEU A 49 9.09 1.69 -8.52
C LEU A 49 9.67 1.27 -7.18
N GLY A 50 9.03 1.71 -6.11
CA GLY A 50 9.29 1.28 -4.75
C GLY A 50 8.15 0.41 -4.25
N SER A 51 8.48 -0.66 -3.54
CA SER A 51 7.51 -1.62 -3.03
C SER A 51 7.84 -1.96 -1.57
N ILE A 52 6.85 -1.92 -0.69
CA ILE A 52 6.98 -2.29 0.72
C ILE A 52 5.95 -3.36 1.05
N ASN A 53 6.44 -4.55 1.42
CA ASN A 53 5.60 -5.63 1.93
C ASN A 53 5.31 -5.39 3.42
N VAL A 54 4.19 -4.71 3.69
CA VAL A 54 3.79 -4.32 5.05
C VAL A 54 3.50 -5.55 5.91
N LYS A 55 2.89 -6.59 5.32
CA LYS A 55 2.60 -7.85 6.02
C LYS A 55 3.87 -8.55 6.49
N GLN A 56 4.90 -8.58 5.64
CA GLN A 56 6.19 -9.16 5.98
C GLN A 56 6.92 -8.30 7.01
N ALA A 57 6.89 -6.98 6.88
CA ALA A 57 7.47 -6.06 7.85
C ALA A 57 6.83 -6.24 9.23
N ALA A 58 5.50 -6.28 9.30
CA ALA A 58 4.74 -6.49 10.55
C ALA A 58 4.97 -7.90 11.14
N PHE A 59 5.11 -8.93 10.29
CA PHE A 59 5.47 -10.26 10.74
C PHE A 59 6.88 -10.30 11.36
N LEU A 60 7.87 -9.72 10.68
CA LEU A 60 9.24 -9.64 11.19
C LEU A 60 9.31 -8.81 12.46
N GLU A 61 8.61 -7.67 12.52
CA GLU A 61 8.46 -6.86 13.74
C GLU A 61 7.93 -7.74 14.89
N LYS A 62 6.82 -8.46 14.68
CA LYS A 62 6.23 -9.33 15.69
C LYS A 62 7.16 -10.49 16.11
N TRP A 63 7.91 -11.04 15.17
CA TRP A 63 8.80 -12.18 15.43
C TRP A 63 10.10 -11.76 16.14
N LEU A 64 10.72 -10.65 15.71
CA LEU A 64 11.98 -10.15 16.29
C LEU A 64 11.77 -9.34 17.58
N LEU A 65 10.74 -8.51 17.63
CA LEU A 65 10.50 -7.57 18.74
C LEU A 65 9.37 -8.03 19.68
N GLY A 66 8.66 -9.10 19.32
CA GLY A 66 7.45 -9.54 20.00
C GLY A 66 6.20 -8.79 19.52
N ALA A 67 5.02 -9.24 19.93
CA ALA A 67 3.79 -8.51 19.62
C ALA A 67 3.85 -7.10 20.23
N PRO A 68 3.55 -6.03 19.47
CA PRO A 68 3.55 -4.69 20.03
C PRO A 68 2.59 -4.64 21.22
N GLN A 69 3.14 -4.37 22.41
CA GLN A 69 2.38 -4.15 23.66
C GLN A 69 1.59 -2.83 23.61
N VAL A 70 1.81 -2.02 22.57
CA VAL A 70 1.06 -0.80 22.31
C VAL A 70 -0.28 -1.22 21.71
N THR A 71 -1.25 -1.43 22.59
CA THR A 71 -2.66 -1.36 22.21
C THR A 71 -2.83 -0.10 21.38
N ALA A 72 -3.24 -0.22 20.11
CA ALA A 72 -3.59 0.95 19.31
C ALA A 72 -4.49 1.81 20.20
N VAL A 73 -4.06 3.05 20.49
CA VAL A 73 -4.78 3.95 21.39
C VAL A 73 -6.07 4.35 20.66
N ARG A 74 -7.06 3.45 20.69
CA ARG A 74 -8.46 3.71 20.34
C ARG A 74 -8.98 4.64 21.41
N GLY A 75 -8.72 5.94 21.26
CA GLY A 75 -9.18 6.93 22.24
C GLY A 75 -8.43 8.25 22.22
N GLU A 76 -7.28 8.37 21.57
CA GLU A 76 -6.67 9.68 21.38
C GLU A 76 -7.50 10.48 20.36
N PRO A 77 -7.84 11.75 20.68
CA PRO A 77 -8.54 12.60 19.73
C PRO A 77 -7.69 12.71 18.47
N ALA A 78 -8.33 12.48 17.32
CA ALA A 78 -7.64 12.57 16.03
C ALA A 78 -7.00 13.95 15.90
N LEU A 79 -5.71 13.99 15.56
CA LEU A 79 -4.98 15.23 15.30
C LEU A 79 -5.74 16.12 14.30
N PRO A 80 -5.55 17.45 14.32
CA PRO A 80 -6.06 18.32 13.27
C PRO A 80 -5.65 17.79 11.89
N VAL A 81 -6.53 17.88 10.89
CA VAL A 81 -6.30 17.32 9.55
C VAL A 81 -4.96 17.79 8.95
N ALA A 82 -4.56 19.03 9.22
CA ALA A 82 -3.30 19.61 8.75
C ALA A 82 -2.04 18.97 9.35
N ASP A 83 -2.15 18.39 10.55
CA ASP A 83 -1.02 17.82 11.29
C ASP A 83 -0.97 16.28 11.20
N ARG A 84 -1.93 15.68 10.49
CA ARG A 84 -2.03 14.22 10.35
C ARG A 84 -0.94 13.72 9.41
N THR A 85 -0.26 12.67 9.84
CA THR A 85 0.57 11.87 8.92
C THR A 85 -0.33 10.99 8.04
N LEU A 86 0.24 10.40 6.98
CA LEU A 86 -0.49 9.43 6.14
C LEU A 86 -1.11 8.30 6.98
N PHE A 87 -0.39 7.79 7.98
CA PHE A 87 -0.90 6.74 8.86
C PHE A 87 -2.07 7.21 9.73
N ASP A 88 -2.08 8.48 10.13
CA ASP A 88 -3.20 9.05 10.89
C ASP A 88 -4.42 9.30 10.01
N HIS A 89 -4.24 9.66 8.75
CA HIS A 89 -5.31 9.70 7.76
C HIS A 89 -5.92 8.32 7.52
N LEU A 90 -5.08 7.29 7.33
CA LEU A 90 -5.54 5.91 7.18
C LEU A 90 -6.30 5.43 8.43
N ARG A 91 -5.74 5.69 9.63
CA ARG A 91 -6.41 5.33 10.90
C ARG A 91 -7.74 6.06 11.07
N ALA A 92 -7.80 7.36 10.75
CA ALA A 92 -9.04 8.13 10.81
C ALA A 92 -10.09 7.67 9.79
N ALA A 93 -9.65 7.09 8.66
CA ALA A 93 -10.50 6.39 7.70
C ALA A 93 -10.89 4.96 8.13
N GLY A 94 -10.44 4.51 9.31
CA GLY A 94 -10.72 3.18 9.85
C GLY A 94 -9.80 2.07 9.31
N VAL A 95 -8.68 2.42 8.70
CA VAL A 95 -7.68 1.48 8.17
C VAL A 95 -6.52 1.36 9.15
N ASP A 96 -6.34 0.16 9.72
CA ASP A 96 -5.14 -0.17 10.49
C ASP A 96 -4.04 -0.65 9.54
N ALA A 97 -3.03 0.20 9.32
CA ALA A 97 -1.91 -0.11 8.43
C ALA A 97 -1.23 -1.45 8.74
N ARG A 98 -1.20 -1.93 9.99
CA ARG A 98 -0.55 -3.21 10.33
C ARG A 98 -1.41 -4.44 10.05
N HIS A 99 -2.73 -4.27 9.97
CA HIS A 99 -3.69 -5.37 9.84
C HIS A 99 -4.34 -5.42 8.46
N ASP A 100 -4.60 -4.25 7.90
CA ASP A 100 -5.42 -4.06 6.72
C ASP A 100 -4.56 -3.86 5.47
N LEU A 101 -3.30 -3.39 5.58
CA LEU A 101 -2.37 -3.31 4.45
C LEU A 101 -1.55 -4.59 4.31
N ASP A 102 -1.53 -5.11 3.10
CA ASP A 102 -0.61 -6.17 2.70
C ASP A 102 0.64 -5.58 2.03
N HIS A 103 0.46 -4.61 1.12
CA HIS A 103 1.54 -4.06 0.30
C HIS A 103 1.34 -2.57 0.00
N VAL A 104 2.44 -1.84 -0.15
CA VAL A 104 2.44 -0.44 -0.62
C VAL A 104 3.37 -0.33 -1.82
N LEU A 105 2.85 0.17 -2.92
CA LEU A 105 3.59 0.43 -4.14
C LEU A 105 3.63 1.92 -4.39
N TYR A 106 4.79 2.43 -4.80
CA TYR A 106 5.03 3.81 -5.14
C TYR A 106 5.70 3.86 -6.51
N ALA A 107 5.13 4.62 -7.44
CA ALA A 107 5.72 4.85 -8.74
C ALA A 107 5.99 6.34 -8.95
N LEU A 108 7.13 6.60 -9.58
CA LEU A 108 7.56 7.91 -10.04
C LEU A 108 7.64 7.91 -11.56
N TYR A 109 6.96 8.86 -12.18
CA TYR A 109 6.96 9.08 -13.63
C TYR A 109 7.59 10.44 -13.93
N PRO A 110 8.51 10.53 -14.90
CA PRO A 110 9.03 11.79 -15.37
C PRO A 110 7.92 12.58 -16.05
N THR A 111 8.05 13.90 -16.00
CA THR A 111 7.26 14.82 -16.81
C THR A 111 8.21 15.77 -17.52
N SER A 112 7.76 16.36 -18.62
CA SER A 112 8.48 17.45 -19.29
C SER A 112 8.43 18.76 -18.49
N ALA A 113 7.72 18.80 -17.36
CA ALA A 113 7.60 19.93 -16.45
C ALA A 113 8.45 19.70 -15.19
N GLU A 114 8.67 20.76 -14.41
CA GLU A 114 9.52 20.72 -13.20
C GLU A 114 9.01 19.78 -12.08
N ALA A 115 7.76 19.32 -12.14
CA ALA A 115 7.17 18.41 -11.16
C ALA A 115 7.07 16.98 -11.71
N ALA A 116 7.65 16.01 -10.99
CA ALA A 116 7.45 14.59 -11.28
C ALA A 116 6.01 14.16 -10.98
N ARG A 117 5.51 13.17 -11.73
CA ARG A 117 4.21 12.53 -11.49
C ARG A 117 4.38 11.37 -10.53
N HIS A 118 3.45 11.21 -9.60
CA HIS A 118 3.49 10.21 -8.55
C HIS A 118 2.22 9.36 -8.57
N ALA A 119 2.39 8.07 -8.31
CA ALA A 119 1.29 7.17 -8.02
C ALA A 119 1.63 6.30 -6.80
N VAL A 120 0.63 6.05 -5.97
CA VAL A 120 0.69 5.18 -4.81
C VAL A 120 -0.46 4.20 -4.90
N ILE A 121 -0.17 2.92 -4.74
CA ILE A 121 -1.19 1.88 -4.61
C ILE A 121 -0.99 1.19 -3.28
N LEU A 122 -2.00 1.26 -2.43
CA LEU A 122 -2.10 0.52 -1.18
C LEU A 122 -2.92 -0.74 -1.47
N VAL A 123 -2.34 -1.91 -1.29
CA VAL A 123 -3.01 -3.21 -1.47
C VAL A 123 -3.32 -3.79 -0.11
N GLY A 124 -4.55 -4.29 0.07
CA GLY A 124 -4.99 -4.76 1.37
C GLY A 124 -6.49 -5.09 1.41
N ARG A 125 -7.10 -4.82 2.56
CA ARG A 125 -8.53 -5.01 2.79
C ARG A 125 -9.13 -3.73 3.34
N PHE A 126 -10.04 -3.14 2.58
CA PHE A 126 -10.55 -1.82 2.89
C PHE A 126 -12.07 -1.77 2.87
N ASN A 127 -12.63 -0.82 3.63
CA ASN A 127 -14.03 -0.45 3.52
C ASN A 127 -14.14 0.83 2.67
N PRO A 128 -14.49 0.73 1.36
CA PRO A 128 -14.53 1.89 0.49
C PRO A 128 -15.57 2.92 0.94
N ALA A 129 -16.67 2.51 1.58
CA ALA A 129 -17.67 3.44 2.09
C ALA A 129 -17.13 4.30 3.24
N ALA A 130 -16.35 3.71 4.16
CA ALA A 130 -15.71 4.43 5.24
C ALA A 130 -14.66 5.42 4.72
N ILE A 131 -13.85 4.99 3.74
CA ILE A 131 -12.83 5.84 3.11
C ILE A 131 -13.49 6.99 2.34
N ASN A 132 -14.51 6.73 1.53
CA ASN A 132 -15.21 7.76 0.77
C ASN A 132 -15.88 8.80 1.70
N THR A 133 -16.44 8.33 2.81
CA THR A 133 -17.00 9.21 3.86
C THR A 133 -15.90 10.06 4.49
N TYR A 134 -14.73 9.49 4.76
CA TYR A 134 -13.57 10.21 5.29
C TYR A 134 -13.07 11.28 4.31
N LEU A 135 -12.88 10.93 3.04
CA LEU A 135 -12.41 11.83 1.98
C LEU A 135 -13.32 13.06 1.85
N THR A 136 -14.63 12.85 1.81
CA THR A 136 -15.61 13.94 1.67
C THR A 136 -15.75 14.78 2.93
N ARG A 137 -15.81 14.16 4.11
CA ARG A 137 -16.05 14.87 5.37
C ARG A 137 -14.83 15.64 5.85
N GLU A 138 -13.67 15.00 5.86
CA GLU A 138 -12.45 15.49 6.51
C GLU A 138 -11.52 16.18 5.51
N LEU A 139 -11.32 15.60 4.32
CA LEU A 139 -10.44 16.16 3.29
C LEU A 139 -11.15 17.06 2.28
N LYS A 140 -12.47 17.27 2.44
CA LYS A 140 -13.31 18.07 1.53
C LYS A 140 -13.15 17.67 0.06
N ALA A 141 -12.96 16.37 -0.16
CA ALA A 141 -12.67 15.84 -1.48
C ALA A 141 -13.88 16.01 -2.42
N THR A 142 -13.61 16.32 -3.68
CA THR A 142 -14.65 16.52 -4.69
C THR A 142 -14.87 15.22 -5.45
N PRO A 143 -16.08 14.65 -5.51
CA PRO A 143 -16.32 13.44 -6.28
C PRO A 143 -16.13 13.72 -7.78
N ARG A 144 -15.42 12.84 -8.47
CA ARG A 144 -15.34 12.89 -9.94
C ARG A 144 -16.55 12.23 -10.56
N THR A 145 -17.03 12.84 -11.62
CA THR A 145 -18.06 12.26 -12.48
C THR A 145 -17.39 11.41 -13.57
N GLY A 146 -17.89 10.19 -13.79
CA GLY A 146 -17.32 9.29 -14.80
C GLY A 146 -17.83 7.86 -14.68
N ALA A 147 -17.58 7.05 -15.70
CA ALA A 147 -17.80 5.61 -15.66
C ALA A 147 -16.63 4.93 -14.92
N GLY A 148 -16.93 4.03 -13.99
CA GLY A 148 -15.93 3.27 -13.22
C GLY A 148 -16.12 3.40 -11.70
N PRO A 149 -15.13 2.95 -10.92
CA PRO A 149 -15.14 3.07 -9.46
C PRO A 149 -15.23 4.52 -9.00
N THR A 150 -15.89 4.78 -7.86
CA THR A 150 -15.99 6.13 -7.31
C THR A 150 -14.61 6.69 -6.98
N SER A 151 -14.25 7.79 -7.63
CA SER A 151 -12.99 8.51 -7.40
C SER A 151 -13.25 9.91 -6.84
N PHE A 152 -12.31 10.40 -6.05
CA PHE A 152 -12.36 11.74 -5.47
C PHE A 152 -11.10 12.53 -5.76
N GLU A 153 -11.24 13.82 -6.02
CA GLU A 153 -10.14 14.78 -6.11
C GLU A 153 -9.87 15.39 -4.74
N VAL A 154 -8.61 15.33 -4.34
CA VAL A 154 -8.10 15.86 -3.07
C VAL A 154 -7.01 16.87 -3.39
N ALA A 155 -7.20 18.12 -2.94
CA ALA A 155 -6.17 19.14 -3.03
C ALA A 155 -5.02 18.81 -2.07
N ARG A 156 -3.78 18.74 -2.57
CA ARG A 156 -2.61 18.58 -1.72
C ARG A 156 -2.21 19.95 -1.18
N THR A 157 -1.82 20.01 0.08
CA THR A 157 -1.10 21.20 0.58
C THR A 157 0.36 21.09 0.16
N ASP A 158 0.89 22.13 -0.47
CA ASP A 158 2.32 22.21 -0.74
C ASP A 158 3.07 22.48 0.58
N PRO A 159 3.95 21.57 1.04
CA PRO A 159 4.66 21.75 2.31
C PRO A 159 5.66 22.91 2.28
N ALA A 160 6.11 23.36 1.10
CA ALA A 160 7.04 24.48 0.97
C ALA A 160 6.32 25.84 1.09
N THR A 161 5.08 25.94 0.60
CA THR A 161 4.33 27.20 0.51
C THR A 161 3.09 27.26 1.39
N CYS A 162 2.66 26.14 1.98
CA CYS A 162 1.41 25.97 2.70
C CYS A 162 0.16 26.37 1.89
N GLN A 163 0.28 26.46 0.56
CA GLN A 163 -0.81 26.77 -0.36
C GLN A 163 -1.41 25.50 -0.98
N PRO A 164 -2.61 25.57 -1.58
CA PRO A 164 -3.12 24.49 -2.41
C PRO A 164 -2.14 24.20 -3.56
N GLY A 165 -1.56 23.01 -3.55
CA GLY A 165 -0.67 22.48 -4.57
C GLY A 165 -1.40 21.58 -5.57
N ALA A 166 -0.66 20.63 -6.15
CA ALA A 166 -1.20 19.67 -7.11
C ALA A 166 -2.36 18.86 -6.53
N THR A 167 -3.35 18.54 -7.37
CA THR A 167 -4.49 17.71 -6.97
C THR A 167 -4.16 16.24 -7.17
N TRP A 168 -4.55 15.40 -6.22
CA TRP A 168 -4.51 13.94 -6.36
C TRP A 168 -5.89 13.39 -6.57
N VAL A 169 -5.97 12.29 -7.32
CA VAL A 169 -7.18 11.49 -7.42
C VAL A 169 -7.01 10.25 -6.56
N VAL A 170 -8.00 10.02 -5.69
CA VAL A 170 -8.08 8.87 -4.80
C VAL A 170 -9.25 8.00 -5.21
N THR A 171 -8.99 6.71 -5.40
CA THR A 171 -10.02 5.68 -5.60
C THR A 171 -9.79 4.55 -4.62
N ALA A 172 -10.83 4.21 -3.86
CA ALA A 172 -10.79 3.08 -2.93
C ALA A 172 -11.76 1.99 -3.39
N THR A 173 -11.27 0.75 -3.44
CA THR A 173 -12.09 -0.46 -3.55
C THR A 173 -11.93 -1.29 -2.27
N ALA A 174 -12.49 -2.50 -2.24
CA ALA A 174 -12.27 -3.42 -1.13
C ALA A 174 -10.81 -3.94 -1.04
N GLU A 175 -10.04 -3.88 -2.13
CA GLU A 175 -8.73 -4.55 -2.24
C GLU A 175 -7.57 -3.59 -2.43
N TRP A 176 -7.84 -2.39 -2.94
CA TRP A 176 -6.80 -1.38 -3.14
C TRP A 176 -7.30 0.05 -2.94
N ILE A 177 -6.37 0.91 -2.53
CA ILE A 177 -6.52 2.37 -2.56
C ILE A 177 -5.47 2.89 -3.54
N VAL A 178 -5.92 3.54 -4.60
CA VAL A 178 -5.06 4.18 -5.60
C VAL A 178 -5.07 5.67 -5.34
N LEU A 179 -3.89 6.26 -5.19
CA LEU A 179 -3.66 7.71 -5.14
C LEU A 179 -2.73 8.06 -6.29
N ALA A 180 -3.16 8.89 -7.23
CA ALA A 180 -2.31 9.26 -8.35
C ALA A 180 -2.66 10.64 -8.89
N ASP A 181 -1.74 11.22 -9.67
CA ASP A 181 -2.05 12.41 -10.44
C ASP A 181 -3.23 12.17 -11.40
N PRO A 182 -4.09 13.18 -11.66
CA PRO A 182 -5.29 13.04 -12.47
C PRO A 182 -5.06 12.45 -13.86
N SER A 183 -3.90 12.73 -14.47
CA SER A 183 -3.54 12.24 -15.80
C SER A 183 -3.11 10.76 -15.82
N SER A 184 -2.47 10.28 -14.75
CA SER A 184 -2.01 8.89 -14.65
C SER A 184 -3.09 7.95 -14.09
N HIS A 185 -3.97 8.48 -13.25
CA HIS A 185 -4.97 7.70 -12.52
C HIS A 185 -5.88 6.80 -13.40
N PRO A 186 -6.41 7.24 -14.55
CA PRO A 186 -7.26 6.37 -15.39
C PRO A 186 -6.53 5.11 -15.87
N ALA A 187 -5.25 5.21 -16.21
CA ALA A 187 -4.45 4.07 -16.66
C ALA A 187 -4.25 3.02 -15.57
N LEU A 188 -4.24 3.44 -14.29
CA LEU A 188 -4.05 2.57 -13.13
C LEU A 188 -5.33 1.82 -12.73
N LEU A 189 -6.51 2.33 -13.12
CA LEU A 189 -7.79 1.68 -12.84
C LEU A 189 -8.30 0.79 -13.97
N ALA A 190 -7.78 0.98 -15.18
CA ALA A 190 -8.32 0.37 -16.39
C ALA A 190 -7.77 -1.05 -16.63
N ARG A 191 -7.80 -1.95 -15.65
CA ARG A 191 -7.45 -3.38 -15.83
C ARG A 191 -8.23 -4.30 -14.90
#